data_AF-A0AAU4ZTL4-F1
#
_entry.id   AF-A0AAU4ZTL4-F1
#
_cell.length_a   1.000
_cell.length_b   1.000
_cell.length_c   1.000
_cell.angle_alpha   90.00
_cell.angle_beta   90.00
_cell.angle_gamma   90.00
#
_symmetry.space_group_name_H-M   'P 1'
#
loop_
_entity.id
_entity.type
_entity.pdbx_description
1 polymer ?
#
loop_
_entity_poly.entity_id
_entity_poly.type
_entity_poly.pdbx_seq_one_letter_code
_entity_poly.pdbx_strand_id
1 'polypeptide(L)'
;MSHKRIPKRKAVIAAGSVVALGAAALILPNAMASQTDATEGAAPRTVKAAEASDLASQLSELLGEAYAGAYYDSGKQQLIINVAGDDNNIIVQAEEAGAVVQQVDNSTKELTAASQTLKSDATIPGTSWAVDPRTNKIQVTADSTVTGANWDQLESTVKSLGSGMATIKKSAGTFKTFVEGGDAIFGGGARCSLGFNVVADDGAPAFLTAGHCGVAAAEWSDSEAGAPIGTVEAATFPGDGDFALVKYDDPATEAPSTVNTGQQSVEITQAAEAAVGQAVIRMGSTTGLNDGEVTGLNATVNYPEGTVTGLIQTNVCAEPGDSGGSLFTADGSAIGLTSGGSGDCTVGGETFFQPVTTALAAVGATLGAGDAGAGAGEEAGAGEEAGAGEEAGAGEEAGAGGDAVGGEEVGGEEQVGGVNDQNGDGVDDESGLTNNQ
;
A
#
# COMPACT_ATOMS: atom_id res chain seq x y z
N MET A 1 -94.76 -2.63 -1.69
CA MET A 1 -94.10 -1.65 -2.59
C MET A 1 -92.68 -2.14 -2.89
N SER A 2 -91.96 -1.53 -3.85
CA SER A 2 -90.51 -1.63 -4.17
C SER A 2 -89.65 -2.67 -3.43
N HIS A 3 -89.00 -3.63 -4.12
CA HIS A 3 -87.66 -3.51 -4.76
C HIS A 3 -86.50 -3.37 -3.74
N LYS A 4 -85.32 -4.03 -3.90
CA LYS A 4 -84.77 -4.87 -4.99
C LYS A 4 -83.58 -5.72 -4.46
N ARG A 5 -83.46 -6.99 -4.93
CA ARG A 5 -82.24 -7.81 -5.29
C ARG A 5 -81.00 -7.85 -4.34
N ILE A 6 -80.37 -8.99 -3.98
CA ILE A 6 -79.79 -10.13 -4.76
C ILE A 6 -78.57 -9.68 -5.62
N PRO A 7 -77.39 -10.36 -5.70
CA PRO A 7 -76.98 -11.72 -5.27
C PRO A 7 -75.96 -11.69 -4.08
N LYS A 8 -74.77 -12.34 -3.92
CA LYS A 8 -73.90 -13.27 -4.71
C LYS A 8 -72.93 -14.14 -3.84
N ARG A 9 -73.43 -15.30 -3.34
CA ARG A 9 -72.78 -16.65 -3.21
C ARG A 9 -71.26 -16.85 -2.93
N LYS A 10 -70.99 -17.72 -1.91
CA LYS A 10 -70.26 -19.03 -1.92
C LYS A 10 -68.79 -19.12 -2.42
N ALA A 11 -67.93 -20.02 -1.91
CA ALA A 11 -67.99 -20.96 -0.77
C ALA A 11 -66.57 -21.44 -0.36
N VAL A 12 -66.48 -22.13 0.79
CA VAL A 12 -65.27 -22.78 1.33
C VAL A 12 -64.98 -24.12 0.64
N ILE A 13 -63.70 -24.45 0.46
CA ILE A 13 -63.09 -25.80 0.62
C ILE A 13 -61.60 -25.59 0.93
N ALA A 14 -61.01 -26.46 1.75
CA ALA A 14 -59.59 -26.40 2.12
C ALA A 14 -58.74 -27.35 1.25
N ALA A 15 -57.47 -27.00 1.06
CA ALA A 15 -56.44 -27.89 0.52
C ALA A 15 -55.16 -27.70 1.35
N GLY A 16 -54.49 -28.81 1.68
CA GLY A 16 -53.14 -28.77 2.26
C GLY A 16 -52.09 -28.55 1.16
N SER A 17 -50.90 -28.09 1.54
CA SER A 17 -49.78 -27.94 0.61
C SER A 17 -48.47 -28.28 1.32
N VAL A 18 -47.80 -29.33 0.85
CA VAL A 18 -46.43 -29.65 1.24
C VAL A 18 -45.52 -28.73 0.44
N VAL A 19 -44.72 -27.91 1.13
CA VAL A 19 -43.68 -27.11 0.47
C VAL A 19 -42.46 -28.01 0.27
N ALA A 20 -42.38 -28.61 -0.92
CA ALA A 20 -41.17 -29.27 -1.39
C ALA A 20 -40.19 -28.22 -1.95
N LEU A 21 -38.88 -28.49 -1.81
CA LEU A 21 -37.81 -27.64 -2.31
C LEU A 21 -37.88 -27.57 -3.85
N GLY A 22 -37.93 -26.34 -4.39
CA GLY A 22 -38.00 -26.10 -5.83
C GLY A 22 -36.62 -25.98 -6.46
N ALA A 23 -36.23 -26.96 -7.27
CA ALA A 23 -35.08 -26.91 -8.18
C ALA A 23 -35.51 -27.34 -9.60
N ALA A 24 -34.64 -27.14 -10.59
CA ALA A 24 -34.81 -27.47 -12.02
C ALA A 24 -35.81 -26.62 -12.84
N ALA A 25 -35.30 -25.49 -13.33
CA ALA A 25 -35.31 -25.01 -14.74
C ALA A 25 -36.50 -25.28 -15.70
N LEU A 26 -36.92 -24.21 -16.40
CA LEU A 26 -37.66 -24.30 -17.68
C LEU A 26 -37.18 -23.27 -18.73
N ILE A 27 -36.18 -23.69 -19.51
CA ILE A 27 -36.01 -23.50 -20.97
C ILE A 27 -36.14 -22.09 -21.58
N LEU A 28 -35.02 -21.60 -22.15
CA LEU A 28 -34.98 -20.61 -23.24
C LEU A 28 -35.21 -21.29 -24.61
N PRO A 29 -36.00 -20.71 -25.53
CA PRO A 29 -36.14 -21.21 -26.90
C PRO A 29 -35.16 -20.53 -27.86
N ASN A 30 -34.07 -21.21 -28.21
CA ASN A 30 -33.34 -20.99 -29.47
C ASN A 30 -32.82 -22.33 -29.97
N ALA A 31 -33.52 -22.91 -30.95
CA ALA A 31 -33.26 -24.26 -31.41
C ALA A 31 -32.28 -24.29 -32.60
N MET A 32 -31.13 -24.92 -32.39
CA MET A 32 -30.42 -25.65 -33.46
C MET A 32 -30.29 -27.09 -33.00
N ALA A 33 -30.90 -28.00 -33.74
CA ALA A 33 -30.95 -29.41 -33.39
C ALA A 33 -29.91 -30.20 -34.18
N SER A 34 -29.04 -30.92 -33.48
CA SER A 34 -28.33 -32.08 -34.03
C SER A 34 -28.23 -33.15 -32.96
N GLN A 35 -28.94 -34.26 -33.21
CA GLN A 35 -28.68 -35.62 -32.76
C GLN A 35 -28.47 -35.88 -31.26
N THR A 36 -29.36 -36.70 -30.73
CA THR A 36 -29.04 -37.58 -29.59
C THR A 36 -27.94 -38.56 -29.98
N ASP A 37 -26.82 -38.50 -29.28
CA ASP A 37 -26.11 -39.68 -28.82
C ASP A 37 -25.67 -39.43 -27.37
N ALA A 38 -25.54 -40.51 -26.59
CA ALA A 38 -24.93 -40.45 -25.27
C ALA A 38 -23.42 -40.74 -25.37
N THR A 39 -22.67 -40.42 -24.32
CA THR A 39 -21.24 -40.73 -24.17
C THR A 39 -20.27 -40.07 -25.17
N GLU A 40 -20.22 -38.74 -25.13
CA GLU A 40 -18.96 -37.99 -25.25
C GLU A 40 -18.96 -36.86 -24.20
N GLY A 41 -17.81 -36.59 -23.57
CA GLY A 41 -17.72 -35.63 -22.47
C GLY A 41 -17.98 -34.19 -22.92
N ALA A 42 -18.58 -33.37 -22.05
CA ALA A 42 -18.85 -31.97 -22.37
C ALA A 42 -17.53 -31.22 -22.65
N ALA A 43 -17.41 -30.64 -23.84
CA ALA A 43 -16.19 -29.92 -24.22
C ALA A 43 -15.93 -28.74 -23.25
N PRO A 44 -14.75 -28.63 -22.62
CA PRO A 44 -14.55 -27.68 -21.53
C PRO A 44 -14.80 -26.23 -21.93
N ARG A 45 -15.56 -25.53 -21.11
CA ARG A 45 -16.16 -24.23 -21.40
C ARG A 45 -15.08 -23.15 -21.48
N THR A 46 -15.16 -22.30 -22.51
CA THR A 46 -14.42 -21.03 -22.51
C THR A 46 -15.10 -20.01 -21.59
N VAL A 47 -14.34 -19.48 -20.65
CA VAL A 47 -14.77 -18.54 -19.60
C VAL A 47 -13.88 -17.30 -19.60
N LYS A 48 -14.37 -16.16 -19.12
CA LYS A 48 -13.49 -15.02 -18.83
C LYS A 48 -12.76 -15.25 -17.51
N ALA A 49 -11.61 -14.59 -17.32
CA ALA A 49 -10.81 -14.73 -16.08
C ALA A 49 -11.61 -14.43 -14.80
N ALA A 50 -12.50 -13.43 -14.81
CA ALA A 50 -13.40 -13.15 -13.68
C ALA A 50 -14.41 -14.29 -13.44
N GLU A 51 -15.11 -14.73 -14.50
CA GLU A 51 -16.06 -15.85 -14.45
C GLU A 51 -15.41 -17.18 -14.00
N ALA A 52 -14.12 -17.35 -14.28
CA ALA A 52 -13.33 -18.49 -13.84
C ALA A 52 -13.10 -18.51 -12.32
N SER A 53 -13.06 -17.34 -11.67
CA SER A 53 -12.90 -17.28 -10.21
C SER A 53 -14.18 -17.69 -9.49
N ASP A 54 -15.34 -17.17 -9.92
CA ASP A 54 -16.64 -17.53 -9.36
C ASP A 54 -16.93 -19.03 -9.50
N LEU A 55 -16.56 -19.62 -10.65
CA LEU A 55 -16.69 -21.05 -10.93
C LEU A 55 -15.71 -21.89 -10.11
N ALA A 56 -14.48 -21.40 -9.86
CA ALA A 56 -13.52 -22.08 -8.99
C ALA A 56 -14.00 -22.15 -7.53
N SER A 57 -14.62 -21.09 -7.01
CA SER A 57 -15.23 -21.10 -5.67
C SER A 57 -16.38 -22.10 -5.57
N GLN A 58 -17.31 -22.10 -6.53
CA GLN A 58 -18.42 -23.05 -6.57
C GLN A 58 -17.94 -24.51 -6.66
N LEU A 59 -16.89 -24.78 -7.44
CA LEU A 59 -16.30 -26.12 -7.54
C LEU A 59 -15.47 -26.49 -6.29
N SER A 60 -14.84 -25.53 -5.61
CA SER A 60 -14.19 -25.80 -4.32
C SER A 60 -15.19 -26.29 -3.26
N GLU A 61 -16.39 -25.70 -3.21
CA GLU A 61 -17.47 -26.15 -2.33
C GLU A 61 -18.06 -27.52 -2.75
N LEU A 62 -18.27 -27.74 -4.05
CA LEU A 62 -18.86 -28.99 -4.57
C LEU A 62 -17.95 -30.20 -4.40
N LEU A 63 -16.64 -30.03 -4.63
CA LEU A 63 -15.66 -31.12 -4.68
C LEU A 63 -15.04 -31.43 -3.30
N GLY A 64 -15.16 -30.52 -2.33
CA GLY A 64 -14.83 -30.75 -0.92
C GLY A 64 -13.37 -31.17 -0.68
N GLU A 65 -13.14 -32.26 0.08
CA GLU A 65 -11.79 -32.77 0.36
C GLU A 65 -11.00 -33.17 -0.90
N ALA A 66 -11.66 -33.43 -2.03
CA ALA A 66 -11.00 -33.77 -3.30
C ALA A 66 -10.45 -32.54 -4.04
N TYR A 67 -10.84 -31.31 -3.67
CA TYR A 67 -10.33 -30.09 -4.31
C TYR A 67 -8.86 -29.84 -3.94
N ALA A 68 -8.00 -29.67 -4.95
CA ALA A 68 -6.55 -29.50 -4.82
C ALA A 68 -6.01 -28.21 -5.47
N GLY A 69 -6.86 -27.17 -5.55
CA GLY A 69 -6.57 -25.87 -6.15
C GLY A 69 -7.13 -25.69 -7.56
N ALA A 70 -6.92 -24.50 -8.13
CA ALA A 70 -7.43 -24.13 -9.45
C ALA A 70 -6.50 -23.12 -10.14
N TYR A 71 -6.52 -23.08 -11.48
CA TYR A 71 -5.88 -22.01 -12.25
C TYR A 71 -6.58 -21.74 -13.57
N TYR A 72 -6.47 -20.52 -14.07
CA TYR A 72 -6.97 -20.14 -15.40
C TYR A 72 -5.85 -20.29 -16.45
N ASP A 73 -6.14 -21.03 -17.51
CA ASP A 73 -5.36 -21.08 -18.74
C ASP A 73 -5.86 -19.97 -19.68
N SER A 74 -5.14 -18.86 -19.75
CA SER A 74 -5.49 -17.71 -20.59
C SER A 74 -5.31 -17.96 -22.09
N GLY A 75 -4.50 -18.96 -22.49
CA GLY A 75 -4.29 -19.34 -23.89
C GLY A 75 -5.44 -20.17 -24.46
N LYS A 76 -6.07 -21.00 -23.61
CA LYS A 76 -7.30 -21.76 -23.94
C LYS A 76 -8.59 -21.06 -23.49
N GLN A 77 -8.48 -20.02 -22.67
CA GLN A 77 -9.60 -19.38 -21.96
C GLN A 77 -10.39 -20.34 -21.06
N GLN A 78 -9.70 -21.28 -20.39
CA GLN A 78 -10.31 -22.36 -19.62
C GLN A 78 -9.94 -22.30 -18.14
N LEU A 79 -10.90 -22.62 -17.27
CA LEU A 79 -10.62 -22.91 -15.87
C LEU A 79 -10.14 -24.36 -15.76
N ILE A 80 -8.98 -24.55 -15.13
CA ILE A 80 -8.45 -25.86 -14.75
C ILE A 80 -8.67 -26.04 -13.24
N ILE A 81 -9.28 -27.15 -12.84
CA ILE A 81 -9.49 -27.55 -11.45
C ILE A 81 -8.61 -28.77 -11.15
N ASN A 82 -7.83 -28.69 -10.08
CA ASN A 82 -7.10 -29.84 -9.58
C ASN A 82 -8.00 -30.71 -8.69
N VAL A 83 -8.02 -32.01 -8.95
CA VAL A 83 -8.71 -33.01 -8.13
C VAL A 83 -7.71 -34.04 -7.64
N ALA A 84 -7.66 -34.27 -6.32
CA ALA A 84 -6.82 -35.29 -5.71
C ALA A 84 -7.63 -36.58 -5.46
N GLY A 85 -7.09 -37.70 -5.94
CA GLY A 85 -7.71 -39.02 -5.82
C GLY A 85 -8.75 -39.38 -6.91
N ASP A 86 -9.13 -40.66 -6.92
CA ASP A 86 -9.66 -41.35 -8.11
C ASP A 86 -11.21 -41.35 -8.21
N ASP A 87 -11.94 -40.43 -7.55
CA ASP A 87 -13.41 -40.43 -7.61
C ASP A 87 -13.93 -39.86 -8.94
N ASN A 88 -14.16 -40.78 -9.87
CA ASN A 88 -14.72 -40.51 -11.19
C ASN A 88 -16.04 -39.72 -11.17
N ASN A 89 -16.85 -39.79 -10.10
CA ASN A 89 -18.09 -39.00 -10.01
C ASN A 89 -17.79 -37.52 -9.70
N ILE A 90 -16.75 -37.25 -8.91
CA ILE A 90 -16.29 -35.89 -8.59
C ILE A 90 -15.65 -35.25 -9.83
N ILE A 91 -14.86 -36.02 -10.58
CA ILE A 91 -14.28 -35.60 -11.87
C ILE A 91 -15.38 -35.20 -12.86
N VAL A 92 -16.35 -36.09 -13.13
CA VAL A 92 -17.45 -35.82 -14.08
C VAL A 92 -18.27 -34.58 -13.68
N GLN A 93 -18.53 -34.35 -12.39
CA GLN A 93 -19.28 -33.15 -11.95
C GLN A 93 -18.54 -31.84 -12.26
N ALA A 94 -17.20 -31.81 -12.14
CA ALA A 94 -16.40 -30.64 -12.50
C ALA A 94 -16.31 -30.42 -14.03
N GLU A 95 -16.26 -31.50 -14.81
CA GLU A 95 -16.34 -31.45 -16.28
C GLU A 95 -17.72 -30.99 -16.77
N GLU A 96 -18.82 -31.47 -16.17
CA GLU A 96 -20.20 -31.02 -16.46
C GLU A 96 -20.43 -29.55 -16.10
N ALA A 97 -19.75 -29.03 -15.07
CA ALA A 97 -19.71 -27.60 -14.73
C ALA A 97 -18.88 -26.77 -15.73
N GLY A 98 -18.17 -27.42 -16.67
CA GLY A 98 -17.42 -26.79 -17.75
C GLY A 98 -15.96 -26.50 -17.44
N ALA A 99 -15.41 -26.97 -16.30
CA ALA A 99 -13.98 -26.89 -16.03
C ALA A 99 -13.21 -28.02 -16.73
N VAL A 100 -11.91 -27.83 -16.93
CA VAL A 100 -10.97 -28.93 -17.23
C VAL A 100 -10.53 -29.54 -15.90
N VAL A 101 -10.70 -30.85 -15.71
CA VAL A 101 -10.14 -31.51 -14.52
C VAL A 101 -8.71 -31.96 -14.78
N GLN A 102 -7.82 -31.56 -13.88
CA GLN A 102 -6.46 -32.09 -13.77
C GLN A 102 -6.41 -32.99 -12.52
N GLN A 103 -6.22 -34.30 -12.70
CA GLN A 103 -5.93 -35.18 -11.56
C GLN A 103 -4.51 -34.92 -11.06
N VAL A 104 -4.32 -34.89 -9.74
CA VAL A 104 -3.06 -34.50 -9.11
C VAL A 104 -2.71 -35.34 -7.87
N ASP A 105 -1.42 -35.42 -7.55
CA ASP A 105 -0.90 -36.29 -6.49
C ASP A 105 -1.14 -35.77 -5.07
N ASN A 106 -1.06 -34.44 -4.85
CA ASN A 106 -1.12 -33.84 -3.51
C ASN A 106 -2.48 -33.14 -3.27
N SER A 107 -3.18 -33.54 -2.21
CA SER A 107 -4.41 -32.84 -1.78
C SER A 107 -4.12 -31.48 -1.13
N THR A 108 -5.13 -30.59 -1.08
CA THR A 108 -5.06 -29.33 -0.31
C THR A 108 -4.62 -29.56 1.15
N LYS A 109 -5.01 -30.69 1.73
CA LYS A 109 -4.69 -31.08 3.11
C LYS A 109 -3.20 -31.39 3.29
N GLU A 110 -2.59 -32.09 2.34
CA GLU A 110 -1.16 -32.42 2.37
C GLU A 110 -0.29 -31.21 2.03
N LEU A 111 -0.70 -30.40 1.05
CA LEU A 111 -0.08 -29.10 0.75
C LEU A 111 -0.16 -28.14 1.94
N THR A 112 -1.26 -28.14 2.70
CA THR A 112 -1.39 -27.37 3.94
C THR A 112 -0.45 -27.90 5.02
N ALA A 113 -0.38 -29.22 5.23
CA ALA A 113 0.50 -29.83 6.22
C ALA A 113 1.99 -29.53 5.91
N ALA A 114 2.40 -29.69 4.65
CA ALA A 114 3.75 -29.36 4.20
C ALA A 114 4.07 -27.86 4.33
N SER A 115 3.08 -26.98 4.12
CA SER A 115 3.23 -25.53 4.37
C SER A 115 3.42 -25.20 5.85
N GLN A 116 2.84 -25.99 6.77
CA GLN A 116 3.09 -25.84 8.22
C GLN A 116 4.47 -26.39 8.62
N THR A 117 4.95 -27.46 7.99
CA THR A 117 6.34 -27.93 8.16
C THR A 117 7.34 -26.87 7.70
N LEU A 118 7.12 -26.22 6.56
CA LEU A 118 7.97 -25.09 6.13
C LEU A 118 7.92 -23.93 7.13
N LYS A 119 6.74 -23.62 7.69
CA LYS A 119 6.60 -22.60 8.74
C LYS A 119 7.34 -22.95 10.03
N SER A 120 7.33 -24.21 10.43
CA SER A 120 8.05 -24.71 11.61
C SER A 120 9.56 -24.71 11.40
N ASP A 121 10.02 -25.30 10.29
CA ASP A 121 11.39 -25.79 10.15
C ASP A 121 12.23 -25.00 9.11
N ALA A 122 11.61 -24.06 8.38
CA ALA A 122 12.24 -23.26 7.33
C ALA A 122 11.78 -21.79 7.26
N THR A 123 11.21 -21.25 8.35
CA THR A 123 11.04 -19.78 8.51
C THR A 123 12.43 -19.14 8.63
N ILE A 124 12.93 -18.64 7.52
CA ILE A 124 14.29 -18.13 7.32
C ILE A 124 14.16 -16.78 6.60
N PRO A 125 14.83 -15.70 7.06
CA PRO A 125 14.83 -14.43 6.32
C PRO A 125 15.29 -14.63 4.88
N GLY A 126 14.54 -14.07 3.92
CA GLY A 126 14.75 -14.31 2.49
C GLY A 126 14.08 -15.56 1.91
N THR A 127 13.21 -16.26 2.65
CA THR A 127 12.36 -17.35 2.11
C THR A 127 10.88 -16.99 2.05
N SER A 128 10.18 -17.56 1.06
CA SER A 128 8.73 -17.51 0.91
C SER A 128 8.23 -18.81 0.28
N TRP A 129 6.95 -19.13 0.42
CA TRP A 129 6.36 -20.30 -0.22
C TRP A 129 4.87 -20.13 -0.51
N ALA A 130 4.43 -20.65 -1.64
CA ALA A 130 3.03 -20.67 -2.06
C ALA A 130 2.71 -22.00 -2.76
N VAL A 131 1.45 -22.42 -2.73
CA VAL A 131 0.98 -23.53 -3.57
C VAL A 131 0.89 -23.03 -5.00
N ASP A 132 1.63 -23.66 -5.92
CA ASP A 132 1.42 -23.50 -7.36
C ASP A 132 0.41 -24.57 -7.84
N PRO A 133 -0.83 -24.19 -8.19
CA PRO A 133 -1.82 -25.12 -8.70
C PRO A 133 -1.46 -25.68 -10.08
N ARG A 134 -0.53 -25.09 -10.85
CA ARG A 134 -0.14 -25.62 -12.17
C ARG A 134 0.72 -26.87 -12.05
N THR A 135 1.64 -26.89 -11.08
CA THR A 135 2.46 -28.06 -10.76
C THR A 135 1.91 -28.94 -9.64
N ASN A 136 0.89 -28.45 -8.90
CA ASN A 136 0.37 -29.06 -7.67
C ASN A 136 1.47 -29.25 -6.60
N LYS A 137 2.35 -28.27 -6.45
CA LYS A 137 3.45 -28.28 -5.46
C LYS A 137 3.52 -26.98 -4.70
N ILE A 138 4.18 -27.02 -3.55
CA ILE A 138 4.63 -25.80 -2.90
C ILE A 138 5.87 -25.28 -3.64
N GLN A 139 5.71 -24.14 -4.33
CA GLN A 139 6.84 -23.41 -4.88
C GLN A 139 7.48 -22.57 -3.76
N VAL A 140 8.56 -23.10 -3.19
CA VAL A 140 9.41 -22.40 -2.23
C VAL A 140 10.34 -21.49 -3.01
N THR A 141 10.38 -20.20 -2.71
CA THR A 141 11.32 -19.27 -3.32
C THR A 141 12.28 -18.76 -2.26
N ALA A 142 13.57 -18.81 -2.57
CA ALA A 142 14.65 -18.33 -1.74
C ALA A 142 15.37 -17.19 -2.46
N ASP A 143 15.68 -16.13 -1.73
CA ASP A 143 16.31 -14.94 -2.30
C ASP A 143 17.85 -15.07 -2.40
N SER A 144 18.52 -13.98 -2.81
CA SER A 144 19.98 -13.95 -2.95
C SER A 144 20.76 -14.04 -1.62
N THR A 145 20.12 -13.76 -0.48
CA THR A 145 20.73 -13.77 0.87
C THR A 145 20.75 -15.17 1.49
N VAL A 146 19.79 -16.04 1.12
CA VAL A 146 19.67 -17.42 1.63
C VAL A 146 20.85 -18.28 1.16
N THR A 147 21.87 -18.36 2.02
CA THR A 147 23.19 -18.93 1.75
C THR A 147 23.71 -19.72 2.96
N GLY A 148 24.73 -20.56 2.74
CA GLY A 148 25.36 -21.35 3.80
C GLY A 148 24.36 -22.21 4.58
N ALA A 149 24.47 -22.22 5.91
CA ALA A 149 23.60 -23.02 6.78
C ALA A 149 22.10 -22.74 6.60
N ASN A 150 21.71 -21.51 6.25
CA ASN A 150 20.31 -21.17 5.96
C ASN A 150 19.83 -21.84 4.65
N TRP A 151 20.69 -21.92 3.64
CA TRP A 151 20.40 -22.69 2.43
C TRP A 151 20.34 -24.19 2.72
N ASP A 152 21.30 -24.72 3.48
CA ASP A 152 21.35 -26.14 3.82
C ASP A 152 20.12 -26.59 4.64
N GLN A 153 19.64 -25.74 5.56
CA GLN A 153 18.40 -25.95 6.30
C GLN A 153 17.18 -25.95 5.37
N LEU A 154 17.05 -24.96 4.48
CA LEU A 154 15.94 -24.88 3.54
C LEU A 154 15.90 -26.09 2.59
N GLU A 155 17.05 -26.48 2.02
CA GLU A 155 17.16 -27.63 1.13
C GLU A 155 16.86 -28.95 1.88
N SER A 156 17.33 -29.09 3.12
CA SER A 156 16.99 -30.23 3.98
C SER A 156 15.49 -30.31 4.28
N THR A 157 14.84 -29.19 4.62
CA THR A 157 13.40 -29.16 4.92
C THR A 157 12.56 -29.44 3.68
N VAL A 158 12.85 -28.84 2.53
CA VAL A 158 12.11 -29.16 1.29
C VAL A 158 12.32 -30.62 0.87
N LYS A 159 13.51 -31.18 1.11
CA LYS A 159 13.81 -32.59 0.83
C LYS A 159 13.09 -33.55 1.78
N SER A 160 12.78 -33.16 3.02
CA SER A 160 12.02 -34.00 3.97
C SER A 160 10.54 -34.15 3.56
N LEU A 161 9.98 -33.14 2.88
CA LEU A 161 8.63 -33.18 2.28
C LEU A 161 8.53 -34.12 1.08
N GLY A 162 9.65 -34.49 0.47
CA GLY A 162 9.71 -35.34 -0.72
C GLY A 162 9.55 -34.56 -2.04
N SER A 163 10.13 -35.10 -3.11
CA SER A 163 10.17 -34.47 -4.44
C SER A 163 8.81 -34.32 -5.14
N GLY A 164 7.76 -34.96 -4.62
CA GLY A 164 6.38 -34.77 -5.05
C GLY A 164 5.75 -33.48 -4.50
N MET A 165 6.18 -32.99 -3.34
CA MET A 165 5.44 -32.00 -2.55
C MET A 165 5.89 -30.54 -2.78
N ALA A 166 7.20 -30.30 -2.90
CA ALA A 166 7.75 -28.96 -2.92
C ALA A 166 8.99 -28.82 -3.84
N THR A 167 9.21 -27.60 -4.36
CA THR A 167 10.33 -27.25 -5.23
C THR A 167 10.97 -25.94 -4.79
N ILE A 168 12.31 -25.86 -4.72
CA ILE A 168 13.02 -24.59 -4.47
C ILE A 168 13.34 -23.89 -5.80
N LYS A 169 13.05 -22.60 -5.87
CA LYS A 169 13.53 -21.66 -6.89
C LYS A 169 14.41 -20.61 -6.20
N LYS A 170 15.56 -20.28 -6.78
CA LYS A 170 16.29 -19.06 -6.40
C LYS A 170 15.72 -17.85 -7.13
N SER A 171 15.48 -16.76 -6.40
CA SER A 171 15.41 -15.41 -6.95
C SER A 171 16.82 -14.90 -7.24
N ALA A 172 16.93 -13.87 -8.07
CA ALA A 172 18.21 -13.21 -8.37
C ALA A 172 18.51 -12.03 -7.41
N GLY A 173 17.46 -11.44 -6.82
CA GLY A 173 17.55 -10.38 -5.81
C GLY A 173 17.05 -10.83 -4.44
N THR A 174 17.10 -9.90 -3.49
CA THR A 174 16.63 -10.03 -2.09
C THR A 174 15.11 -9.83 -2.01
N PHE A 175 14.43 -10.47 -1.06
CA PHE A 175 13.07 -10.07 -0.67
C PHE A 175 13.15 -8.84 0.24
N LYS A 176 12.92 -7.66 -0.33
CA LYS A 176 12.66 -6.44 0.44
C LYS A 176 11.16 -6.27 0.66
N THR A 177 10.81 -5.68 1.80
CA THR A 177 9.54 -4.96 1.98
C THR A 177 9.48 -3.87 0.91
N PHE A 178 8.32 -3.71 0.27
CA PHE A 178 8.02 -2.48 -0.45
C PHE A 178 7.49 -1.49 0.58
N VAL A 179 7.89 -0.22 0.48
CA VAL A 179 7.32 0.85 1.29
C VAL A 179 6.31 1.57 0.42
N GLU A 180 5.03 1.41 0.73
CA GLU A 180 3.93 2.12 0.08
C GLU A 180 3.52 3.33 0.94
N GLY A 181 2.65 4.20 0.40
CA GLY A 181 2.10 5.30 1.18
C GLY A 181 1.41 4.79 2.45
N GLY A 182 1.72 5.41 3.59
CA GLY A 182 1.21 5.04 4.90
C GLY A 182 2.10 4.12 5.74
N ASP A 183 3.09 3.46 5.13
CA ASP A 183 4.02 2.57 5.86
C ASP A 183 4.98 3.35 6.77
N ALA A 184 5.53 2.67 7.77
CA ALA A 184 6.44 3.25 8.75
C ALA A 184 7.83 3.52 8.16
N ILE A 185 8.41 4.68 8.47
CA ILE A 185 9.81 4.98 8.21
C ILE A 185 10.49 5.47 9.50
N PHE A 186 11.78 5.14 9.65
CA PHE A 186 12.56 5.37 10.86
C PHE A 186 13.89 6.08 10.54
N GLY A 187 14.23 7.12 11.29
CA GLY A 187 15.40 7.95 11.04
C GLY A 187 15.70 8.88 12.22
N GLY A 188 16.98 9.05 12.58
CA GLY A 188 17.40 9.95 13.67
C GLY A 188 16.90 9.59 15.08
N GLY A 189 16.33 8.38 15.27
CA GLY A 189 15.62 8.00 16.50
C GLY A 189 14.15 8.45 16.54
N ALA A 190 13.64 9.02 15.45
CA ALA A 190 12.23 9.32 15.23
C ALA A 190 11.56 8.27 14.32
N ARG A 191 10.23 8.24 14.37
CA ARG A 191 9.36 7.49 13.47
C ARG A 191 8.47 8.48 12.72
N CYS A 192 8.37 8.32 11.42
CA CYS A 192 7.40 9.00 10.56
C CYS A 192 6.71 7.95 9.67
N SER A 193 5.91 8.41 8.72
CA SER A 193 5.26 7.58 7.70
C SER A 193 5.68 8.03 6.30
N LEU A 194 5.74 7.09 5.35
CA LEU A 194 5.86 7.41 3.93
C LEU A 194 4.55 8.05 3.44
N GLY A 195 4.63 9.10 2.66
CA GLY A 195 3.48 9.81 2.08
C GLY A 195 3.04 9.20 0.76
N PHE A 196 3.83 9.41 -0.29
CA PHE A 196 3.59 8.85 -1.63
C PHE A 196 4.91 8.51 -2.32
N ASN A 197 4.95 7.36 -3.00
CA ASN A 197 6.03 7.05 -3.95
C ASN A 197 5.90 7.91 -5.22
N VAL A 198 7.02 8.51 -5.61
CA VAL A 198 7.14 9.47 -6.72
C VAL A 198 8.38 9.15 -7.57
N VAL A 199 8.41 9.70 -8.78
CA VAL A 199 9.62 9.74 -9.62
C VAL A 199 10.20 11.15 -9.52
N ALA A 200 11.47 11.24 -9.15
CA ALA A 200 12.19 12.51 -9.05
C ALA A 200 12.52 13.12 -10.43
N ASP A 201 13.02 14.36 -10.43
CA ASP A 201 13.35 15.14 -11.63
C ASP A 201 14.41 14.48 -12.54
N ASP A 202 15.36 13.76 -11.94
CA ASP A 202 16.39 12.95 -12.60
C ASP A 202 15.90 11.55 -13.02
N GLY A 203 14.65 11.20 -12.71
CA GLY A 203 14.05 9.89 -12.98
C GLY A 203 14.32 8.83 -11.90
N ALA A 204 14.97 9.17 -10.79
CA ALA A 204 15.17 8.23 -9.69
C ALA A 204 13.86 7.88 -8.97
N PRO A 205 13.68 6.64 -8.47
CA PRO A 205 12.59 6.33 -7.57
C PRO A 205 12.80 7.08 -6.24
N ALA A 206 11.74 7.69 -5.73
CA ALA A 206 11.77 8.50 -4.52
C ALA A 206 10.42 8.44 -3.78
N PHE A 207 10.35 9.06 -2.61
CA PHE A 207 9.09 9.25 -1.88
C PHE A 207 8.99 10.62 -1.23
N LEU A 208 7.75 11.08 -1.06
CA LEU A 208 7.43 12.24 -0.25
C LEU A 208 7.12 11.83 1.20
N THR A 209 7.55 12.65 2.16
CA THR A 209 7.16 12.60 3.57
C THR A 209 7.11 14.03 4.14
N ALA A 210 6.92 14.22 5.44
CA ALA A 210 6.88 15.56 6.04
C ALA A 210 8.28 16.20 6.12
N GLY A 211 8.33 17.52 6.02
CA GLY A 211 9.55 18.32 6.05
C GLY A 211 10.25 18.27 7.40
N HIS A 212 9.50 18.29 8.50
CA HIS A 212 10.06 18.13 9.83
C HIS A 212 10.73 16.75 10.03
N CYS A 213 10.27 15.70 9.34
CA CYS A 213 10.98 14.42 9.28
C CYS A 213 12.29 14.56 8.48
N GLY A 214 12.24 15.12 7.26
CA GLY A 214 13.43 15.33 6.43
C GLY A 214 14.51 16.24 7.07
N VAL A 215 14.12 17.16 7.95
CA VAL A 215 15.03 18.00 8.74
C VAL A 215 15.58 17.26 9.98
N ALA A 216 14.82 16.32 10.54
CA ALA A 216 15.23 15.55 11.73
C ALA A 216 16.27 14.46 11.43
N ALA A 217 16.27 13.87 10.23
CA ALA A 217 17.24 12.86 9.81
C ALA A 217 17.49 12.88 8.31
N ALA A 218 18.76 12.76 7.90
CA ALA A 218 19.17 12.74 6.49
C ALA A 218 19.01 11.38 5.80
N GLU A 219 18.89 10.30 6.57
CA GLU A 219 18.79 8.91 6.11
C GLU A 219 17.59 8.23 6.80
N TRP A 220 16.81 7.46 6.03
CA TRP A 220 15.58 6.80 6.51
C TRP A 220 15.53 5.32 6.13
N SER A 221 15.01 4.49 7.04
CA SER A 221 14.83 3.03 6.88
C SER A 221 13.34 2.64 6.96
N ASP A 222 12.95 1.50 6.37
CA ASP A 222 11.61 0.90 6.54
C ASP A 222 11.41 0.21 7.90
N SER A 223 12.47 0.08 8.70
CA SER A 223 12.47 -0.70 9.93
C SER A 223 13.34 -0.07 11.02
N GLU A 224 12.88 -0.15 12.27
CA GLU A 224 13.45 0.56 13.43
C GLU A 224 14.94 0.26 13.71
N ALA A 225 15.40 -0.91 13.28
CA ALA A 225 16.80 -1.35 13.36
C ALA A 225 17.39 -1.75 12.00
N GLY A 226 16.78 -1.28 10.91
CA GLY A 226 17.22 -1.53 9.53
C GLY A 226 18.43 -0.69 9.13
N ALA A 227 18.96 -0.97 7.93
CA ALA A 227 19.83 -0.03 7.23
C ALA A 227 18.97 1.04 6.53
N PRO A 228 19.51 2.25 6.26
CA PRO A 228 18.86 3.20 5.36
C PRO A 228 18.49 2.56 4.01
N ILE A 229 17.37 3.03 3.46
CA ILE A 229 16.88 2.68 2.13
C ILE A 229 16.72 3.90 1.23
N GLY A 230 16.81 5.10 1.81
CA GLY A 230 16.74 6.37 1.08
C GLY A 230 17.32 7.54 1.87
N THR A 231 17.84 8.49 1.10
CA THR A 231 18.51 9.72 1.57
C THR A 231 17.65 10.95 1.24
N VAL A 232 17.57 11.91 2.16
CA VAL A 232 16.83 13.17 1.97
C VAL A 232 17.56 14.04 0.94
N GLU A 233 16.89 14.30 -0.19
CA GLU A 233 17.39 15.19 -1.25
C GLU A 233 17.00 16.64 -0.97
N ALA A 234 15.77 16.86 -0.51
CA ALA A 234 15.23 18.18 -0.20
C ALA A 234 14.24 18.10 0.97
N ALA A 235 14.22 19.10 1.84
CA ALA A 235 13.24 19.26 2.90
C ALA A 235 12.91 20.74 3.15
N THR A 236 11.62 21.04 3.31
CA THR A 236 11.08 22.36 3.62
C THR A 236 10.31 22.27 4.93
N PHE A 237 10.89 22.78 6.02
CA PHE A 237 10.22 23.00 7.29
C PHE A 237 11.08 23.91 8.21
N PRO A 238 10.48 24.85 8.96
CA PRO A 238 9.14 25.42 8.81
C PRO A 238 9.07 26.42 7.63
N GLY A 239 7.99 27.20 7.52
CA GLY A 239 7.87 28.30 6.57
C GLY A 239 6.89 28.02 5.42
N ASP A 240 7.43 27.91 4.20
CA ASP A 240 6.66 27.78 2.95
C ASP A 240 6.08 26.37 2.72
N GLY A 241 6.24 25.46 3.70
CA GLY A 241 5.59 24.15 3.72
C GLY A 241 6.10 23.24 4.83
N ASP A 242 5.62 21.99 4.79
CA ASP A 242 6.10 20.86 5.60
C ASP A 242 6.18 19.58 4.73
N PHE A 243 7.18 19.51 3.85
CA PHE A 243 7.44 18.36 2.96
C PHE A 243 8.93 18.05 2.82
N ALA A 244 9.25 16.79 2.55
CA ALA A 244 10.57 16.34 2.13
C ALA A 244 10.47 15.35 0.97
N LEU A 245 11.48 15.37 0.08
CA LEU A 245 11.74 14.35 -0.93
C LEU A 245 12.90 13.49 -0.46
N VAL A 246 12.68 12.18 -0.42
CA VAL A 246 13.69 11.17 -0.08
C VAL A 246 13.91 10.29 -1.31
N LYS A 247 15.12 10.29 -1.88
CA LYS A 247 15.48 9.41 -3.01
C LYS A 247 15.86 8.04 -2.46
N TYR A 248 15.39 6.95 -3.08
CA TYR A 248 15.80 5.60 -2.67
C TYR A 248 17.26 5.33 -3.06
N ASP A 249 18.05 4.79 -2.13
CA ASP A 249 19.50 4.58 -2.32
C ASP A 249 19.80 3.45 -3.33
N ASP A 250 18.86 2.52 -3.49
CA ASP A 250 18.85 1.51 -4.56
C ASP A 250 18.02 2.03 -5.76
N PRO A 251 18.66 2.42 -6.88
CA PRO A 251 17.95 2.93 -8.06
C PRO A 251 17.17 1.84 -8.83
N ALA A 252 17.28 0.57 -8.42
CA ALA A 252 16.41 -0.52 -8.87
C ALA A 252 15.23 -0.77 -7.89
N THR A 253 14.85 0.23 -7.09
CA THR A 253 13.65 0.16 -6.25
C THR A 253 12.38 0.38 -7.06
N GLU A 254 11.66 -0.71 -7.27
CA GLU A 254 10.25 -0.70 -7.67
C GLU A 254 9.44 0.02 -6.57
N ALA A 255 9.09 1.28 -6.84
CA ALA A 255 8.34 2.16 -5.93
C ALA A 255 6.92 2.40 -6.50
N PRO A 256 5.97 1.48 -6.30
CA PRO A 256 4.62 1.62 -6.85
C PRO A 256 3.91 2.83 -6.25
N SER A 257 3.15 3.58 -7.08
CA SER A 257 2.36 4.72 -6.61
C SER A 257 1.05 4.20 -6.01
N THR A 258 1.16 3.71 -4.77
CA THR A 258 0.13 3.02 -4.00
C THR A 258 0.15 3.47 -2.54
N VAL A 259 -0.98 3.32 -1.85
CA VAL A 259 -1.12 3.49 -0.39
C VAL A 259 -1.54 2.17 0.25
N ASN A 260 -0.75 1.66 1.17
CA ASN A 260 -1.03 0.43 1.92
C ASN A 260 -2.00 0.71 3.06
N THR A 261 -3.27 0.31 2.92
CA THR A 261 -4.29 0.51 3.98
C THR A 261 -4.25 -0.55 5.09
N GLY A 262 -3.24 -1.43 5.10
CA GLY A 262 -3.13 -2.62 5.97
C GLY A 262 -4.10 -3.75 5.60
N GLN A 263 -5.06 -3.50 4.70
CA GLN A 263 -6.08 -4.44 4.23
C GLN A 263 -5.98 -4.67 2.71
N GLN A 264 -5.58 -3.63 1.97
CA GLN A 264 -5.40 -3.60 0.51
C GLN A 264 -4.51 -2.40 0.13
N SER A 265 -3.79 -2.50 -0.98
CA SER A 265 -3.13 -1.35 -1.59
C SER A 265 -4.13 -0.57 -2.45
N VAL A 266 -4.20 0.76 -2.30
CA VAL A 266 -4.99 1.66 -3.13
C VAL A 266 -4.06 2.30 -4.16
N GLU A 267 -4.37 2.15 -5.47
CA GLU A 267 -3.61 2.82 -6.52
C GLU A 267 -3.79 4.34 -6.44
N ILE A 268 -2.68 5.08 -6.54
CA ILE A 268 -2.65 6.53 -6.61
C ILE A 268 -2.34 6.93 -8.05
N THR A 269 -3.28 7.63 -8.68
CA THR A 269 -3.28 7.84 -10.14
C THR A 269 -3.02 9.30 -10.54
N GLN A 270 -3.26 10.24 -9.64
CA GLN A 270 -3.11 11.68 -9.86
C GLN A 270 -2.90 12.43 -8.53
N ALA A 271 -2.33 13.63 -8.60
CA ALA A 271 -2.40 14.62 -7.54
C ALA A 271 -3.62 15.53 -7.77
N ALA A 272 -4.30 15.94 -6.70
CA ALA A 272 -5.45 16.83 -6.80
C ALA A 272 -5.48 17.86 -5.66
N GLU A 273 -6.00 19.05 -5.97
CA GLU A 273 -6.26 20.10 -4.98
C GLU A 273 -7.39 19.71 -4.03
N ALA A 274 -7.25 20.09 -2.77
CA ALA A 274 -8.27 19.86 -1.75
C ALA A 274 -9.43 20.87 -1.85
N ALA A 275 -10.66 20.42 -1.58
CA ALA A 275 -11.86 21.26 -1.49
C ALA A 275 -12.53 21.14 -0.11
N VAL A 276 -13.03 22.24 0.45
CA VAL A 276 -13.75 22.20 1.74
C VAL A 276 -15.05 21.39 1.59
N GLY A 277 -15.28 20.44 2.51
CA GLY A 277 -16.35 19.45 2.43
C GLY A 277 -16.02 18.20 1.59
N GLN A 278 -14.79 18.06 1.11
CA GLN A 278 -14.31 16.84 0.47
C GLN A 278 -14.06 15.76 1.53
N ALA A 279 -14.66 14.59 1.35
CA ALA A 279 -14.35 13.39 2.12
C ALA A 279 -12.94 12.89 1.75
N VAL A 280 -12.13 12.61 2.76
CA VAL A 280 -10.72 12.24 2.64
C VAL A 280 -10.37 11.12 3.62
N ILE A 281 -9.38 10.31 3.24
CA ILE A 281 -8.85 9.20 4.01
C ILE A 281 -7.38 9.50 4.30
N ARG A 282 -6.95 9.35 5.56
CA ARG A 282 -5.54 9.35 5.95
C ARG A 282 -5.08 7.92 6.21
N MET A 283 -3.89 7.58 5.74
CA MET A 283 -3.12 6.45 6.25
C MET A 283 -1.87 6.97 6.97
N GLY A 284 -1.47 6.31 8.05
CA GLY A 284 -0.28 6.65 8.81
C GLY A 284 0.12 5.51 9.75
N SER A 285 1.39 5.45 10.11
CA SER A 285 1.99 4.26 10.70
C SER A 285 1.65 4.04 12.18
N THR A 286 1.15 5.04 12.91
CA THR A 286 0.79 4.93 14.34
C THR A 286 -0.67 4.56 14.52
N THR A 287 -1.59 5.27 13.89
CA THR A 287 -3.04 5.08 14.09
C THR A 287 -3.73 4.36 12.92
N GLY A 288 -3.00 4.06 11.84
CA GLY A 288 -3.53 3.37 10.67
C GLY A 288 -4.50 4.24 9.85
N LEU A 289 -5.47 3.56 9.24
CA LEU A 289 -6.44 4.14 8.32
C LEU A 289 -7.58 4.85 9.06
N ASN A 290 -7.76 6.15 8.82
CA ASN A 290 -8.82 6.96 9.43
C ASN A 290 -9.43 7.91 8.39
N ASP A 291 -10.74 8.11 8.41
CA ASP A 291 -11.48 8.97 7.47
C ASP A 291 -12.04 10.25 8.11
N GLY A 292 -12.51 11.17 7.27
CA GLY A 292 -13.10 12.44 7.67
C GLY A 292 -13.28 13.40 6.49
N GLU A 293 -13.33 14.69 6.77
CA GLU A 293 -13.61 15.76 5.79
C GLU A 293 -12.62 16.92 5.91
N VAL A 294 -12.30 17.55 4.77
CA VAL A 294 -11.58 18.82 4.71
C VAL A 294 -12.45 19.95 5.26
N THR A 295 -12.02 20.59 6.35
CA THR A 295 -12.74 21.67 7.03
C THR A 295 -12.21 23.06 6.67
N GLY A 296 -10.98 23.16 6.16
CA GLY A 296 -10.35 24.43 5.76
C GLY A 296 -9.19 24.26 4.78
N LEU A 297 -8.79 25.36 4.15
CA LEU A 297 -7.70 25.46 3.17
C LEU A 297 -6.89 26.73 3.43
N ASN A 298 -5.62 26.75 3.02
CA ASN A 298 -4.68 27.84 3.29
C ASN A 298 -4.51 28.14 4.80
N ALA A 299 -4.64 27.11 5.64
CA ALA A 299 -4.41 27.19 7.07
C ALA A 299 -2.96 27.62 7.37
N THR A 300 -2.81 28.37 8.46
CA THR A 300 -1.52 28.81 8.97
C THR A 300 -1.37 28.31 10.39
N VAL A 301 -0.39 27.44 10.62
CA VAL A 301 -0.13 26.78 11.90
C VAL A 301 1.17 27.33 12.49
N ASN A 302 1.21 27.50 13.81
CA ASN A 302 2.39 28.02 14.52
C ASN A 302 2.89 26.93 15.45
N TYR A 303 3.80 26.09 14.93
CA TYR A 303 4.47 25.06 15.71
C TYR A 303 5.57 25.68 16.60
N PRO A 304 6.06 24.97 17.65
CA PRO A 304 7.18 25.43 18.46
C PRO A 304 8.45 25.77 17.67
N GLU A 305 8.66 25.09 16.54
CA GLU A 305 9.78 25.23 15.62
C GLU A 305 9.61 26.42 14.66
N GLY A 306 8.37 26.80 14.35
CA GLY A 306 8.04 27.95 13.51
C GLY A 306 6.65 27.92 12.87
N THR A 307 6.33 28.96 12.12
CA THR A 307 5.07 29.07 11.37
C THR A 307 5.15 28.27 10.06
N VAL A 308 4.10 27.53 9.71
CA VAL A 308 3.90 26.90 8.40
C VAL A 308 2.59 27.42 7.80
N THR A 309 2.57 27.69 6.50
CA THR A 309 1.41 28.27 5.79
C THR A 309 0.91 27.37 4.65
N GLY A 310 -0.23 27.70 4.05
CA GLY A 310 -0.77 26.98 2.88
C GLY A 310 -1.41 25.62 3.17
N LEU A 311 -1.54 25.22 4.44
CA LEU A 311 -1.96 23.88 4.81
C LEU A 311 -3.46 23.62 4.58
N ILE A 312 -3.81 22.35 4.35
CA ILE A 312 -5.17 21.82 4.38
C ILE A 312 -5.51 21.54 5.84
N GLN A 313 -6.73 21.86 6.29
CA GLN A 313 -7.24 21.51 7.62
C GLN A 313 -8.36 20.48 7.48
N THR A 314 -8.33 19.43 8.31
CA THR A 314 -9.37 18.38 8.36
C THR A 314 -9.76 18.05 9.80
N ASN A 315 -10.84 17.27 9.95
CA ASN A 315 -11.24 16.66 11.23
C ASN A 315 -10.76 15.19 11.38
N VAL A 316 -9.91 14.70 10.46
CA VAL A 316 -9.33 13.34 10.53
C VAL A 316 -8.34 13.29 11.70
N CYS A 317 -8.42 12.29 12.57
CA CYS A 317 -7.47 12.17 13.69
C CYS A 317 -6.08 11.71 13.20
N ALA A 318 -5.04 12.08 13.94
CA ALA A 318 -3.65 11.62 13.76
C ALA A 318 -2.89 11.74 15.09
N GLU A 319 -1.87 10.91 15.30
CA GLU A 319 -1.03 10.89 16.51
C GLU A 319 0.47 10.84 16.13
N PRO A 320 1.40 11.07 17.07
CA PRO A 320 2.84 11.09 16.76
C PRO A 320 3.33 9.83 16.02
N GLY A 321 4.02 10.04 14.90
CA GLY A 321 4.46 8.99 13.96
C GLY A 321 3.56 8.83 12.72
N ASP A 322 2.34 9.36 12.72
CA ASP A 322 1.53 9.49 11.49
C ASP A 322 2.06 10.62 10.56
N SER A 323 2.96 11.48 11.06
CA SER A 323 3.68 12.51 10.30
C SER A 323 4.21 12.00 8.96
N GLY A 324 4.00 12.77 7.89
CA GLY A 324 4.32 12.41 6.51
C GLY A 324 3.30 11.50 5.83
N GLY A 325 2.43 10.82 6.59
CA GLY A 325 1.47 9.84 6.07
C GLY A 325 0.45 10.44 5.11
N SER A 326 0.02 9.63 4.15
CA SER A 326 -0.79 10.00 3.00
C SER A 326 -2.20 10.47 3.38
N LEU A 327 -2.64 11.61 2.84
CA LEU A 327 -4.04 12.01 2.75
C LEU A 327 -4.50 11.89 1.30
N PHE A 328 -5.54 11.09 1.04
CA PHE A 328 -5.97 10.69 -0.29
C PHE A 328 -7.51 10.51 -0.35
N THR A 329 -8.06 10.37 -1.55
CA THR A 329 -9.48 10.05 -1.78
C THR A 329 -9.69 8.57 -2.09
N ALA A 330 -10.91 8.07 -1.87
CA ALA A 330 -11.29 6.68 -2.17
C ALA A 330 -11.24 6.30 -3.67
N ASP A 331 -11.06 7.27 -4.57
CA ASP A 331 -10.88 7.07 -6.02
C ASP A 331 -9.41 7.17 -6.48
N GLY A 332 -8.45 7.25 -5.55
CA GLY A 332 -7.01 7.19 -5.86
C GLY A 332 -6.37 8.53 -6.23
N SER A 333 -6.92 9.65 -5.75
CA SER A 333 -6.28 10.97 -5.88
C SER A 333 -5.46 11.28 -4.61
N ALA A 334 -4.19 11.63 -4.77
CA ALA A 334 -3.34 12.13 -3.69
C ALA A 334 -3.71 13.59 -3.38
N ILE A 335 -3.88 13.92 -2.10
CA ILE A 335 -4.33 15.24 -1.64
C ILE A 335 -3.27 15.94 -0.78
N GLY A 336 -2.63 15.23 0.17
CA GLY A 336 -1.63 15.84 1.04
C GLY A 336 -0.81 14.89 1.91
N LEU A 337 0.12 15.47 2.67
CA LEU A 337 1.04 14.80 3.58
C LEU A 337 0.74 15.27 5.02
N THR A 338 0.67 14.36 5.99
CA THR A 338 0.34 14.70 7.38
C THR A 338 1.43 15.59 8.01
N SER A 339 1.11 16.82 8.38
CA SER A 339 2.06 17.76 9.01
C SER A 339 2.00 17.69 10.53
N GLY A 340 0.81 17.84 11.11
CA GLY A 340 0.63 17.88 12.56
C GLY A 340 -0.80 18.23 12.93
N GLY A 341 -1.11 18.32 14.23
CA GLY A 341 -2.49 18.56 14.67
C GLY A 341 -2.62 18.74 16.18
N SER A 342 -3.87 18.71 16.66
CA SER A 342 -4.21 18.70 18.08
C SER A 342 -5.43 17.83 18.35
N GLY A 343 -5.44 17.14 19.49
CA GLY A 343 -6.39 16.07 19.81
C GLY A 343 -5.74 14.69 19.77
N ASP A 344 -6.56 13.64 19.69
CA ASP A 344 -6.15 12.25 19.56
C ASP A 344 -7.27 11.42 18.88
N CYS A 345 -7.02 10.16 18.53
CA CYS A 345 -8.02 9.29 17.88
C CYS A 345 -9.08 8.73 18.86
N THR A 346 -9.08 9.12 20.14
CA THR A 346 -10.11 8.76 21.14
C THR A 346 -11.13 9.89 21.35
N VAL A 347 -10.70 11.16 21.34
CA VAL A 347 -11.58 12.34 21.54
C VAL A 347 -11.82 13.16 20.28
N GLY A 348 -11.09 12.88 19.19
CA GLY A 348 -11.10 13.67 17.96
C GLY A 348 -10.15 14.87 18.03
N GLY A 349 -10.05 15.62 16.93
CA GLY A 349 -9.07 16.70 16.82
C GLY A 349 -9.18 17.53 15.54
N GLU A 350 -8.18 18.39 15.35
CA GLU A 350 -7.92 19.13 14.11
C GLU A 350 -6.54 18.73 13.60
N THR A 351 -6.45 18.26 12.36
CA THR A 351 -5.17 17.83 11.74
C THR A 351 -4.92 18.64 10.46
N PHE A 352 -3.66 18.98 10.25
CA PHE A 352 -3.17 19.81 9.16
C PHE A 352 -2.26 19.03 8.22
N PHE A 353 -2.38 19.28 6.93
CA PHE A 353 -1.71 18.53 5.87
C PHE A 353 -1.10 19.48 4.85
N GLN A 354 0.11 19.17 4.41
CA GLN A 354 0.78 19.85 3.32
C GLN A 354 0.14 19.40 1.98
N PRO A 355 -0.36 20.31 1.12
CA PRO A 355 -0.84 19.95 -0.22
C PRO A 355 0.23 19.21 -1.02
N VAL A 356 -0.13 18.05 -1.58
CA VAL A 356 0.82 17.20 -2.33
C VAL A 356 1.20 17.83 -3.67
N THR A 357 0.29 18.55 -4.31
CA THR A 357 0.52 19.32 -5.55
C THR A 357 1.64 20.35 -5.36
N THR A 358 1.60 21.08 -4.24
CA THR A 358 2.64 22.05 -3.86
C THR A 358 3.98 21.36 -3.58
N ALA A 359 3.97 20.23 -2.87
CA ALA A 359 5.20 19.48 -2.58
C ALA A 359 5.86 18.94 -3.86
N LEU A 360 5.07 18.30 -4.75
CA LEU A 360 5.53 17.80 -6.06
C LEU A 360 6.14 18.92 -6.91
N ALA A 361 5.43 20.06 -7.05
CA ALA A 361 5.89 21.20 -7.82
C ALA A 361 7.16 21.84 -7.24
N ALA A 362 7.32 21.86 -5.92
CA ALA A 362 8.50 22.43 -5.26
C ALA A 362 9.77 21.56 -5.38
N VAL A 363 9.62 20.23 -5.48
CA VAL A 363 10.76 19.28 -5.59
C VAL A 363 10.96 18.70 -7.00
N GLY A 364 10.14 19.11 -7.97
CA GLY A 364 10.21 18.65 -9.36
C GLY A 364 9.79 17.19 -9.61
N ALA A 365 9.16 16.55 -8.62
CA ALA A 365 8.77 15.13 -8.69
C ALA A 365 7.36 14.93 -9.26
N THR A 366 7.08 13.72 -9.73
CA THR A 366 5.79 13.31 -10.34
C THR A 366 5.27 12.01 -9.72
N LEU A 367 3.95 11.80 -9.72
CA LEU A 367 3.36 10.50 -9.32
C LEU A 367 3.56 9.47 -10.44
N GLY A 368 3.89 8.24 -10.05
CA GLY A 368 4.56 7.28 -10.92
C GLY A 368 3.81 6.92 -12.21
N ALA A 369 4.46 7.15 -13.36
CA ALA A 369 4.08 6.74 -14.72
C ALA A 369 2.72 7.21 -15.29
N GLY A 370 1.78 7.67 -14.45
CA GLY A 370 0.46 8.15 -14.85
C GLY A 370 0.43 9.62 -15.28
N ASP A 371 1.30 10.47 -14.71
CA ASP A 371 1.25 11.93 -14.92
C ASP A 371 1.91 12.40 -16.23
N ALA A 372 1.34 11.95 -17.34
CA ALA A 372 1.44 12.61 -18.63
C ALA A 372 0.17 13.42 -18.92
N GLY A 373 -0.39 14.10 -17.89
CA GLY A 373 -1.78 14.56 -17.88
C GLY A 373 -2.09 15.91 -17.22
N ALA A 374 -1.29 16.39 -16.26
CA ALA A 374 -1.51 17.69 -15.62
C ALA A 374 -1.15 18.87 -16.56
N GLY A 375 -2.10 19.28 -17.40
CA GLY A 375 -1.87 20.31 -18.42
C GLY A 375 -1.61 21.70 -17.86
N ALA A 376 -0.54 22.35 -18.32
CA ALA A 376 -0.25 23.75 -18.03
C ALA A 376 -1.39 24.66 -18.53
N GLY A 377 -2.13 25.26 -17.61
CA GLY A 377 -3.16 26.24 -17.91
C GLY A 377 -2.55 27.57 -18.32
N GLU A 378 -2.47 27.85 -19.62
CA GLU A 378 -2.11 29.18 -20.14
C GLU A 378 -3.11 30.24 -19.64
N GLU A 379 -2.62 31.31 -19.01
CA GLU A 379 -3.47 32.46 -18.67
C GLU A 379 -3.93 33.20 -19.93
N ALA A 380 -5.14 32.87 -20.39
CA ALA A 380 -5.82 33.52 -21.50
C ALA A 380 -6.34 34.92 -21.11
N GLY A 381 -5.43 35.89 -20.97
CA GLY A 381 -5.77 37.28 -20.65
C GLY A 381 -6.48 38.02 -21.80
N ALA A 382 -7.49 38.83 -21.47
CA ALA A 382 -8.12 39.76 -22.41
C ALA A 382 -8.78 40.98 -21.73
N GLY A 383 -8.29 42.18 -22.06
CA GLY A 383 -8.96 43.46 -21.82
C GLY A 383 -8.71 44.13 -20.45
N GLU A 384 -8.68 45.47 -20.35
CA GLU A 384 -8.62 46.49 -21.41
C GLU A 384 -8.22 47.86 -20.80
N GLU A 385 -7.26 48.58 -21.41
CA GLU A 385 -7.27 50.03 -21.68
C GLU A 385 -5.89 50.56 -22.14
N ALA A 386 -5.87 51.75 -22.76
CA ALA A 386 -4.77 52.21 -23.61
C ALA A 386 -3.97 53.44 -23.10
N GLY A 387 -2.73 53.60 -23.60
CA GLY A 387 -1.93 54.83 -23.42
C GLY A 387 -0.55 54.79 -24.09
N ALA A 388 -0.25 55.82 -24.90
CA ALA A 388 1.06 56.05 -25.55
C ALA A 388 2.19 56.38 -24.53
N GLY A 389 3.48 56.36 -24.86
CA GLY A 389 4.21 56.16 -26.12
C GLY A 389 5.57 56.90 -26.07
N GLU A 390 6.36 56.89 -27.17
CA GLU A 390 7.69 57.55 -27.31
C GLU A 390 8.80 57.02 -26.36
N GLU A 391 10.11 57.17 -26.61
CA GLU A 391 10.97 57.10 -27.81
C GLU A 391 12.44 56.91 -27.31
N ALA A 392 13.43 56.84 -28.20
CA ALA A 392 14.80 56.42 -27.87
C ALA A 392 15.61 57.36 -26.95
N GLY A 393 16.55 56.79 -26.18
CA GLY A 393 17.56 57.55 -25.42
C GLY A 393 18.72 56.70 -24.90
N ALA A 394 19.86 56.71 -25.59
CA ALA A 394 21.11 56.12 -25.11
C ALA A 394 22.05 57.21 -24.56
N GLY A 395 22.82 56.91 -23.52
CA GLY A 395 23.81 57.83 -22.96
C GLY A 395 24.71 57.17 -21.90
N GLU A 396 26.02 57.19 -22.15
CA GLU A 396 27.06 56.84 -21.19
C GLU A 396 27.39 58.08 -20.31
N GLU A 397 27.72 57.89 -19.03
CA GLU A 397 29.10 58.04 -18.57
C GLU A 397 29.28 57.57 -17.11
N ALA A 398 30.52 57.55 -16.63
CA ALA A 398 30.93 56.92 -15.38
C ALA A 398 31.12 57.90 -14.20
N GLY A 399 31.09 57.35 -12.97
CA GLY A 399 31.54 58.02 -11.75
C GLY A 399 32.27 57.02 -10.85
N ALA A 400 33.44 57.39 -10.32
CA ALA A 400 34.34 56.48 -9.59
C ALA A 400 34.80 57.05 -8.24
N GLY A 401 35.15 56.15 -7.31
CA GLY A 401 35.67 56.45 -5.97
C GLY A 401 34.86 55.73 -4.87
N GLY A 402 35.44 55.02 -3.90
CA GLY A 402 36.85 54.67 -3.68
C GLY A 402 37.47 55.32 -2.44
N ASP A 403 37.27 54.71 -1.27
CA ASP A 403 38.04 54.91 -0.02
C ASP A 403 37.97 53.63 0.84
N ALA A 404 38.87 53.41 1.80
CA ALA A 404 39.04 52.13 2.51
C ALA A 404 39.89 52.21 3.82
N VAL A 405 40.46 51.06 4.23
CA VAL A 405 41.54 50.85 5.22
C VAL A 405 41.14 50.71 6.72
N GLY A 406 41.70 49.68 7.38
CA GLY A 406 41.85 49.57 8.84
C GLY A 406 41.02 48.46 9.50
N GLY A 407 41.55 47.59 10.37
CA GLY A 407 42.92 47.51 10.93
C GLY A 407 43.19 46.18 11.66
N GLU A 408 44.31 46.09 12.38
CA GLU A 408 45.04 44.83 12.69
C GLU A 408 44.85 44.27 14.14
N GLU A 409 45.65 43.25 14.49
CA GLU A 409 45.56 42.36 15.67
C GLU A 409 45.84 42.99 17.06
N VAL A 410 45.60 42.22 18.16
CA VAL A 410 46.65 41.63 19.06
C VAL A 410 46.11 41.27 20.47
N GLY A 411 46.24 39.99 20.85
CA GLY A 411 46.83 39.54 22.14
C GLY A 411 46.01 39.49 23.46
N GLY A 412 46.39 38.52 24.32
CA GLY A 412 45.94 38.41 25.73
C GLY A 412 46.01 36.98 26.29
N GLU A 413 46.98 36.67 27.15
CA GLU A 413 47.23 35.34 27.76
C GLU A 413 46.92 35.30 29.29
N GLU A 414 47.15 34.12 29.89
CA GLU A 414 47.38 33.85 31.33
C GLU A 414 46.17 33.78 32.32
N GLN A 415 46.17 32.99 33.42
CA GLN A 415 46.85 31.71 33.79
C GLN A 415 46.33 31.21 35.18
N VAL A 416 46.55 29.92 35.54
CA VAL A 416 46.45 29.30 36.90
C VAL A 416 45.03 29.16 37.50
N GLY A 417 44.64 28.10 38.24
CA GLY A 417 45.28 26.81 38.56
C GLY A 417 44.93 26.28 39.99
N GLY A 418 45.11 24.97 40.23
CA GLY A 418 44.91 24.29 41.54
C GLY A 418 43.48 23.72 41.75
N VAL A 419 43.15 22.45 42.04
CA VAL A 419 43.79 21.24 42.65
C VAL A 419 43.42 21.00 44.13
N ASN A 420 42.93 19.77 44.42
CA ASN A 420 42.70 19.09 45.72
C ASN A 420 41.52 19.54 46.63
N ASP A 421 40.93 18.70 47.50
CA ASP A 421 40.73 17.21 47.53
C ASP A 421 39.77 16.81 48.70
N GLN A 422 39.29 15.55 48.69
CA GLN A 422 38.90 14.67 49.82
C GLN A 422 37.59 14.82 50.65
N ASN A 423 36.85 13.68 50.65
CA ASN A 423 36.20 12.95 51.77
C ASN A 423 34.79 13.30 52.31
N GLY A 424 34.01 12.23 52.53
CA GLY A 424 32.69 12.19 53.21
C GLY A 424 31.94 10.86 52.99
N ASP A 425 32.17 9.86 53.84
CA ASP A 425 31.74 8.45 53.66
C ASP A 425 30.23 8.11 53.87
N GLY A 426 29.81 6.93 53.36
CA GLY A 426 28.55 6.23 53.69
C GLY A 426 27.87 5.58 52.46
N VAL A 427 27.97 4.29 52.09
CA VAL A 427 28.08 2.95 52.75
C VAL A 427 26.70 2.27 52.98
N ASP A 428 26.66 0.94 52.77
CA ASP A 428 25.53 -0.03 52.82
C ASP A 428 24.47 0.09 51.67
N ASP A 429 24.24 -0.83 50.71
CA ASP A 429 24.70 -2.19 50.30
C ASP A 429 23.62 -3.32 50.38
N GLU A 430 23.60 -4.20 49.35
CA GLU A 430 22.75 -5.41 49.12
C GLU A 430 21.19 -5.24 49.18
N SER A 431 20.31 -6.03 48.56
CA SER A 431 20.31 -7.10 47.52
C SER A 431 18.86 -7.20 46.95
N GLY A 432 18.51 -7.91 45.87
CA GLY A 432 19.29 -8.71 44.91
C GLY A 432 18.39 -9.34 43.82
N LEU A 433 19.03 -9.77 42.72
CA LEU A 433 18.47 -10.67 41.69
C LEU A 433 18.49 -12.13 42.19
N THR A 434 17.82 -13.16 41.67
CA THR A 434 16.84 -13.42 40.57
C THR A 434 15.93 -14.58 41.04
N ASN A 435 14.95 -15.03 40.25
CA ASN A 435 14.58 -16.45 40.29
C ASN A 435 14.24 -17.01 38.89
N ASN A 436 14.35 -18.32 38.72
CA ASN A 436 14.37 -19.01 37.43
C ASN A 436 13.55 -20.33 37.50
N GLN A 437 12.40 -20.38 36.84
CA GLN A 437 11.67 -21.60 36.50
C GLN A 437 10.62 -21.35 35.41
#